data_AF-A0A9E2E8X5-F1
#
_entry.id   AF-A0A9E2E8X5-F1
#
_cell.length_a   1.000
_cell.length_b   1.000
_cell.length_c   1.000
_cell.angle_alpha   90.00
_cell.angle_beta   90.00
_cell.angle_gamma   90.00
#
_symmetry.space_group_name_H-M   'P 1'
#
loop_
_entity.id
_entity.type
_entity.pdbx_description
1 polymer ?
#
loop_
_entity_poly.entity_id
_entity_poly.type
_entity_poly.pdbx_seq_one_letter_code
_entity_poly.pdbx_strand_id
1 'polypeptide(L)'
;RDLCLAALTSFTESMEYGMPSYKREGVDEVEVAFASQKNYISLYILKQDVMNAYKDKLVGTGVSFGKGCIRFTRTERINFEIVAQMLHAAEGSDGEIC
;
A
#
# COMPACT_ATOMS: atom_id res chain seq x y z
N ARG A 1 8.89 2.82 4.21
CA ARG A 1 9.81 2.97 3.08
C ARG A 1 10.61 1.69 2.83
N ASP A 2 11.46 1.26 3.75
CA ASP A 2 12.35 0.11 3.51
C ASP A 2 11.60 -1.18 3.14
N LEU A 3 10.43 -1.42 3.74
CA LEU A 3 9.54 -2.52 3.34
C LEU A 3 9.03 -2.41 1.89
N CYS A 4 8.73 -1.21 1.41
CA CYS A 4 8.29 -1.01 0.02
C CYS A 4 9.44 -1.35 -0.93
N LEU A 5 10.65 -0.87 -0.65
CA LEU A 5 11.83 -1.18 -1.47
C LEU A 5 12.22 -2.66 -1.44
N ALA A 6 12.04 -3.32 -0.30
CA ALA A 6 12.32 -4.74 -0.17
C ALA A 6 11.29 -5.64 -0.88
N ALA A 7 10.02 -5.22 -0.90
CA ALA A 7 8.93 -6.01 -1.46
C ALA A 7 8.64 -5.71 -2.94
N LEU A 8 8.77 -4.45 -3.37
CA LEU A 8 8.37 -3.96 -4.69
C LEU A 8 9.57 -3.91 -5.65
N THR A 9 10.11 -5.06 -6.00
CA THR A 9 11.37 -5.16 -6.75
C THR A 9 11.27 -4.74 -8.21
N SER A 10 10.09 -4.84 -8.82
CA SER A 10 9.81 -4.43 -10.21
C SER A 10 9.25 -3.00 -10.30
N PHE A 11 9.25 -2.26 -9.18
CA PHE A 11 8.70 -0.91 -9.11
C PHE A 11 9.82 0.12 -9.03
N THR A 12 9.58 1.26 -9.67
CA THR A 12 10.42 2.43 -9.53
C THR A 12 9.82 3.36 -8.46
N GLU A 13 10.65 3.74 -7.48
CA GLU A 13 10.29 4.76 -6.49
C GLU A 13 10.32 6.15 -7.17
N SER A 14 9.22 6.90 -7.02
CA SER A 14 9.09 8.29 -7.45
C SER A 14 8.42 9.13 -6.36
N MET A 15 8.38 10.45 -6.56
CA MET A 15 7.62 11.38 -5.71
C MET A 15 6.48 11.97 -6.53
N GLU A 16 5.27 11.48 -6.28
CA GLU A 16 4.04 11.97 -6.91
C GLU A 16 3.19 12.67 -5.85
N TYR A 17 2.62 13.84 -6.18
CA TYR A 17 1.77 14.62 -5.25
C TYR A 17 2.41 14.89 -3.87
N GLY A 18 3.75 14.93 -3.79
CA GLY A 18 4.49 15.15 -2.55
C GLY A 18 4.60 13.93 -1.63
N MET A 19 4.31 12.72 -2.13
CA MET A 19 4.42 11.47 -1.37
C MET A 19 5.24 10.40 -2.11
N PRO A 20 6.01 9.58 -1.37
CA PRO A 20 6.66 8.40 -1.94
C PRO A 20 5.64 7.50 -2.63
N SER A 21 5.89 7.25 -3.91
CA SER A 21 5.02 6.52 -4.82
C SER A 21 5.83 5.49 -5.58
N TYR A 22 5.21 4.38 -5.92
CA TYR A 22 5.84 3.25 -6.59
C TYR A 22 5.00 2.89 -7.80
N LYS A 23 5.63 2.92 -8.97
CA LYS A 23 5.04 2.57 -10.26
C LYS A 23 5.73 1.33 -10.79
N ARG A 24 4.98 0.41 -11.36
CA ARG A 24 5.54 -0.75 -12.05
C ARG A 24 6.24 -0.28 -13.32
N GLU A 25 7.35 -0.91 -13.67
CA GLU A 25 8.02 -0.61 -14.93
C GLU A 25 7.06 -0.78 -16.13
N GLY A 26 6.95 0.25 -16.97
CA GLY A 26 6.04 0.27 -18.12
C GLY A 26 4.60 0.67 -17.81
N VAL A 27 4.28 1.00 -16.56
CA VAL A 27 2.96 1.53 -16.13
C VAL A 27 3.14 2.97 -15.65
N ASP A 28 2.33 3.90 -16.18
CA ASP A 28 2.44 5.33 -15.84
C ASP A 28 1.71 5.67 -14.53
N GLU A 29 0.75 4.83 -14.14
CA GLU A 29 -0.02 4.92 -12.92
C GLU A 29 0.76 4.43 -11.69
N VAL A 30 0.51 5.10 -10.56
CA VAL A 30 0.99 4.64 -9.24
C VAL A 30 0.15 3.47 -8.80
N GLU A 31 0.77 2.38 -8.36
CA GLU A 31 0.03 1.25 -7.75
C GLU A 31 0.20 1.21 -6.22
N VAL A 32 1.33 1.70 -5.70
CA VAL A 32 1.58 1.77 -4.25
C VAL A 32 2.12 3.14 -3.88
N ALA A 33 1.65 3.73 -2.79
CA ALA A 33 2.21 4.96 -2.25
C ALA A 33 2.03 5.01 -0.73
N PHE A 34 2.75 5.89 -0.04
CA PHE A 34 2.43 6.18 1.36
C PHE A 34 2.69 7.63 1.71
N ALA A 35 1.88 8.18 2.62
CA ALA A 35 2.00 9.55 3.06
C ALA A 35 1.97 9.63 4.58
N SER A 36 2.86 10.45 5.14
CA SER A 36 2.83 10.81 6.56
C SER A 36 2.03 12.10 6.72
N GLN A 37 0.88 12.01 7.39
CA GLN A 37 0.00 13.14 7.68
C GLN A 37 0.07 13.47 9.17
N LYS A 38 -0.36 14.68 9.56
CA LYS A 38 -0.25 15.18 10.94
C LYS A 38 -0.73 14.21 12.03
N ASN A 39 -1.77 13.42 11.75
CA ASN A 39 -2.42 12.54 12.74
C ASN A 39 -2.46 11.06 12.32
N TYR A 40 -1.98 10.71 11.13
CA TYR A 40 -2.07 9.35 10.62
C TYR A 40 -1.06 9.11 9.49
N ILE A 41 -0.74 7.83 9.27
CA ILE A 41 -0.03 7.38 8.08
C ILE A 41 -1.04 6.75 7.14
N SER A 42 -1.03 7.16 5.88
CA SER A 42 -1.80 6.52 4.82
C SER A 42 -0.89 5.61 4.01
N LEU A 43 -1.31 4.37 3.80
CA LEU A 43 -0.73 3.45 2.82
C LEU A 43 -1.75 3.24 1.71
N TYR A 44 -1.33 3.49 0.48
CA TYR A 44 -2.12 3.26 -0.72
C TYR A 44 -1.64 1.98 -1.38
N ILE A 45 -2.57 1.05 -1.58
CA ILE A 45 -2.40 -0.14 -2.41
C ILE A 45 -3.55 -0.10 -3.39
N LEU A 46 -3.29 0.41 -4.58
CA LEU A 46 -4.28 0.70 -5.60
C LEU A 46 -4.62 -0.54 -6.44
N LYS A 47 -4.37 -1.74 -5.91
CA LYS A 47 -4.74 -3.03 -6.51
C LYS A 47 -5.97 -3.58 -5.81
N GLN A 48 -7.12 -3.53 -6.49
CA GLN A 48 -8.42 -3.82 -5.87
C GLN A 48 -8.53 -5.28 -5.40
N ASP A 49 -7.99 -6.20 -6.19
CA ASP A 49 -7.90 -7.63 -5.87
C ASP A 49 -7.10 -7.86 -4.57
N VAL A 50 -5.94 -7.20 -4.41
CA VAL A 50 -5.13 -7.26 -3.19
C VAL A 50 -5.92 -6.72 -2.00
N MET A 51 -6.55 -5.55 -2.14
CA MET A 51 -7.34 -4.97 -1.05
C MET A 51 -8.51 -5.87 -0.63
N ASN A 52 -9.18 -6.51 -1.58
CA ASN A 52 -10.26 -7.45 -1.30
C ASN A 52 -9.76 -8.72 -0.59
N ALA A 53 -8.62 -9.28 -1.02
CA ALA A 53 -8.05 -10.49 -0.44
C ALA A 53 -7.62 -10.31 1.03
N TYR A 54 -7.25 -9.09 1.43
CA TYR A 54 -6.78 -8.78 2.79
C TYR A 54 -7.82 -8.06 3.66
N LYS A 55 -9.03 -7.82 3.13
CA LYS A 55 -10.09 -7.07 3.82
C LYS A 55 -10.38 -7.60 5.22
N ASP A 56 -10.57 -8.90 5.38
CA ASP A 56 -10.93 -9.49 6.69
C ASP A 56 -9.78 -9.39 7.69
N LYS A 57 -8.54 -9.54 7.23
CA LYS A 57 -7.33 -9.32 8.05
C LYS A 57 -7.25 -7.87 8.53
N LEU A 58 -7.52 -6.90 7.64
CA LEU A 58 -7.52 -5.48 7.98
C LEU A 58 -8.63 -5.14 9.00
N VAL A 59 -9.85 -5.69 8.83
CA VAL A 59 -10.93 -5.55 9.82
C VAL A 59 -10.46 -6.06 11.19
N GLY A 60 -9.80 -7.22 11.23
CA GLY A 60 -9.27 -7.80 12.46
C GLY A 60 -8.23 -6.93 13.20
N THR A 61 -7.54 -6.03 12.50
CA THR A 61 -6.60 -5.06 13.12
C THR A 61 -7.27 -3.78 13.62
N GLY A 62 -8.52 -3.52 13.24
CA GLY A 62 -9.26 -2.31 13.63
C GLY A 62 -8.72 -1.02 12.98
N VAL A 63 -8.01 -1.13 11.86
CA VAL A 63 -7.58 0.02 11.04
C VAL A 63 -8.72 0.48 10.14
N SER A 64 -8.75 1.76 9.80
CA SER A 64 -9.71 2.29 8.82
C SER A 64 -9.13 2.12 7.43
N PHE A 65 -9.91 1.61 6.48
CA PHE A 65 -9.48 1.45 5.10
C PHE A 65 -10.64 1.64 4.12
N GLY A 66 -10.31 2.07 2.90
CA GLY A 66 -11.21 2.21 1.76
C GLY A 66 -10.81 1.25 0.63
N LYS A 67 -11.19 1.59 -0.61
CA LYS A 67 -10.94 0.73 -1.79
C LYS A 67 -9.46 0.47 -2.07
N GLY A 68 -8.60 1.47 -1.86
CA GLY A 68 -7.15 1.38 -2.10
C GLY A 68 -6.31 2.14 -1.08
N CYS A 69 -6.90 2.54 0.05
CA CYS A 69 -6.22 3.35 1.06
C CYS A 69 -6.44 2.75 2.45
N ILE A 70 -5.37 2.54 3.18
CA ILE A 70 -5.35 2.10 4.57
C ILE A 70 -4.84 3.26 5.41
N ARG A 71 -5.59 3.61 6.47
CA ARG A 71 -5.28 4.71 7.36
C ARG A 71 -4.91 4.17 8.75
N PHE A 72 -3.64 4.38 9.10
CA PHE A 72 -3.10 4.08 10.41
C PHE A 72 -3.10 5.34 11.27
N THR A 73 -4.09 5.49 12.15
CA THR A 73 -4.19 6.64 13.07
C THR A 73 -3.19 6.57 14.22
N ARG A 74 -2.62 5.39 14.46
CA ARG A 74 -1.56 5.18 15.43
C ARG A 74 -0.55 4.19 14.87
N THR A 75 0.74 4.41 15.15
CA THR A 75 1.83 3.57 14.65
C THR A 75 1.75 2.15 15.19
N GLU A 76 1.21 1.93 16.40
CA GLU A 76 1.08 0.59 16.98
C GLU A 76 0.03 -0.27 16.28
N ARG A 77 -0.87 0.34 15.49
CA ARG A 77 -1.83 -0.40 14.65
C ARG A 77 -1.24 -0.86 13.33
N ILE A 78 -0.02 -0.46 13.00
CA ILE A 78 0.66 -0.93 11.79
C ILE A 78 1.13 -2.35 12.06
N ASN A 79 0.36 -3.33 11.57
CA ASN A 79 0.84 -4.70 11.48
C ASN A 79 1.75 -4.82 10.26
N PHE A 80 3.06 -4.70 10.50
CA PHE A 80 4.08 -4.74 9.45
C PHE A 80 4.12 -6.08 8.70
N GLU A 81 3.72 -7.17 9.33
CA GLU A 81 3.63 -8.48 8.67
C GLU A 81 2.51 -8.48 7.61
N ILE A 82 1.33 -7.96 7.96
CA ILE A 82 0.23 -7.80 7.00
C ILE A 82 0.63 -6.83 5.89
N VAL A 83 1.27 -5.70 6.23
CA VAL A 83 1.74 -4.74 5.22
C VAL A 83 2.73 -5.39 4.25
N ALA A 84 3.71 -6.17 4.74
CA ALA A 84 4.66 -6.87 3.89
C ALA A 84 3.95 -7.88 2.97
N GLN A 85 3.02 -8.69 3.50
CA GLN A 85 2.21 -9.62 2.71
C GLN A 85 1.42 -8.90 1.60
N MET A 86 0.80 -7.76 1.91
CA MET A 86 0.06 -6.97 0.94
C MET A 86 0.96 -6.34 -0.13
N LEU A 87 2.16 -5.88 0.23
CA LEU A 87 3.13 -5.35 -0.74
C LEU A 87 3.61 -6.44 -1.71
N HIS A 88 3.91 -7.64 -1.21
CA HIS A 88 4.26 -8.78 -2.07
C HIS A 88 3.09 -9.22 -2.96
N ALA A 89 1.86 -9.14 -2.46
CA ALA A 89 0.68 -9.41 -3.27
C ALA A 89 0.49 -8.34 -4.37
N ALA A 90 0.78 -7.07 -4.07
CA ALA A 90 0.76 -6.00 -5.07
C ALA A 90 1.86 -6.19 -6.12
N GLU A 91 3.07 -6.60 -5.73
CA GLU A 91 4.17 -6.94 -6.65
C GLU A 91 3.74 -7.96 -7.70
N GLY A 92 3.06 -9.04 -7.27
CA GLY A 92 2.61 -10.13 -8.13
C GLY A 92 1.22 -9.97 -8.73
N SER A 93 0.55 -8.84 -8.57
CA SER A 93 -0.83 -8.64 -9.04
C SER A 93 -0.88 -7.95 -10.41
N ASP A 94 -1.50 -8.65 -11.36
CA ASP A 94 -1.94 -8.11 -12.66
C ASP A 94 -3.36 -7.50 -12.59
N GLY A 95 -3.89 -7.32 -11.38
CA GLY A 95 -5.22 -6.77 -11.14
C GLY A 95 -5.34 -5.31 -11.59
N GLU A 96 -6.57 -4.90 -11.85
CA GLU A 96 -6.90 -3.52 -12.22
C GLU A 96 -6.57 -2.53 -11.09
N ILE A 97 -6.11 -1.35 -11.52
CA ILE A 97 -5.86 -0.23 -10.61
C ILE A 97 -7.21 0.40 -10.24
N CYS A 98 -7.44 0.66 -8.95
CA CYS A 98 -8.73 1.12 -8.40
C CYS A 98 -8.94 2.65 -8.38
#